data_AF-A0A7I7SQJ8-F1
#
_entry.id   AF-A0A7I7SQJ8-F1
#
_cell.length_a   1.000
_cell.length_b   1.000
_cell.length_c   1.000
_cell.angle_alpha   90.00
_cell.angle_beta   90.00
_cell.angle_gamma   90.00
#
_symmetry.space_group_name_H-M   'P 1'
#
loop_
_entity.id
_entity.type
_entity.pdbx_description
1 polymer ?
#
loop_
_entity_poly.entity_id
_entity_poly.type
_entity_poly.pdbx_seq_one_letter_code
_entity_poly.pdbx_strand_id
1 'polypeptide(L)'
;MPDKLSVDTDALTQSATKVTRHGDNLHASHTTASTRISGAEGGWAGASGEALANRVAKWNTRTTELVTNIGDHAQGMHTSATGFTTNEQQSGDELREIASQLPNST
;
A
#
# COMPACT_ATOMS: atom_id res chain seq x y z
N MET A 1 22.90 19.75 14.06
CA MET A 1 21.53 20.20 13.73
C MET A 1 20.88 19.03 13.02
N PRO A 2 19.67 18.58 13.41
CA PRO A 2 18.99 17.52 12.66
C PRO A 2 18.68 18.03 11.25
N ASP A 3 18.84 17.16 10.25
CA ASP A 3 18.48 17.49 8.87
C ASP A 3 17.00 17.85 8.78
N LYS A 4 16.69 18.89 8.00
CA LYS A 4 15.30 19.30 7.75
C LYS A 4 14.61 18.17 6.97
N LEU A 5 13.66 17.52 7.62
CA LEU A 5 12.78 16.57 6.97
C LEU A 5 11.91 17.33 5.94
N SER A 6 12.11 17.05 4.65
CA SER A 6 11.29 17.55 3.55
C SER A 6 10.64 16.35 2.88
N VAL A 7 9.35 16.16 3.13
CA VAL A 7 8.57 15.07 2.51
C VAL A 7 7.74 15.65 1.38
N ASP A 8 7.87 15.06 0.19
CA ASP A 8 6.96 15.31 -0.93
C ASP A 8 5.68 14.47 -0.73
N THR A 9 4.66 15.12 -0.15
CA THR A 9 3.38 14.49 0.18
C THR A 9 2.58 14.10 -1.07
N ASP A 10 2.77 14.80 -2.18
CA ASP A 10 2.13 14.50 -3.46
C ASP A 10 2.76 13.27 -4.10
N ALA A 11 4.09 13.18 -4.12
CA ALA A 11 4.80 11.99 -4.56
C ALA A 11 4.48 10.77 -3.69
N LEU A 12 4.33 10.97 -2.37
CA LEU A 12 3.94 9.90 -1.44
C LEU A 12 2.52 9.39 -1.73
N THR A 13 1.56 10.30 -1.95
CA THR A 13 0.16 9.95 -2.29
C THR A 13 0.07 9.25 -3.65
N GLN A 14 0.83 9.72 -4.64
CA GLN A 14 0.92 9.08 -5.96
C GLN A 14 1.52 7.68 -5.85
N SER A 15 2.55 7.52 -5.02
CA SER A 15 3.17 6.22 -4.78
C SER A 15 2.20 5.26 -4.09
N ALA A 16 1.46 5.72 -3.08
CA ALA A 16 0.41 4.93 -2.43
C ALA A 16 -0.63 4.43 -3.44
N THR A 17 -1.12 5.31 -4.32
CA THR A 17 -2.05 4.98 -5.40
C THR A 17 -1.48 3.93 -6.37
N LYS A 18 -0.19 4.04 -6.72
CA LYS A 18 0.48 3.05 -7.57
C LYS A 18 0.59 1.69 -6.90
N VAL A 19 0.95 1.66 -5.61
CA VAL A 19 1.06 0.43 -4.82
C VAL A 19 -0.30 -0.27 -4.72
N THR A 20 -1.39 0.45 -4.44
CA THR A 20 -2.75 -0.10 -4.44
C THR A 20 -3.07 -0.75 -5.77
N ARG A 21 -2.84 -0.05 -6.89
CA ARG A 21 -3.09 -0.60 -8.23
C ARG A 21 -2.26 -1.84 -8.52
N HIS A 22 -1.02 -1.89 -8.05
CA HIS A 22 -0.18 -3.09 -8.18
C HIS A 22 -0.74 -4.26 -7.38
N GLY A 23 -1.24 -4.00 -6.17
CA GLY A 23 -1.97 -4.99 -5.35
C GLY A 23 -3.20 -5.55 -6.07
N ASP A 24 -4.04 -4.68 -6.63
CA ASP A 24 -5.24 -5.08 -7.38
C ASP A 24 -4.89 -5.96 -8.59
N ASN A 25 -3.88 -5.56 -9.36
CA ASN A 25 -3.42 -6.32 -10.52
C ASN A 25 -2.85 -7.68 -10.14
N LEU A 26 -2.09 -7.75 -9.04
CA LEU A 26 -1.54 -9.00 -8.50
C LEU A 26 -2.69 -9.93 -8.09
N HIS A 27 -3.67 -9.41 -7.34
CA HIS A 27 -4.84 -10.16 -6.90
C HIS A 27 -5.61 -10.72 -8.10
N ALA A 28 -5.93 -9.89 -9.09
CA ALA A 28 -6.66 -10.31 -10.29
C ALA A 28 -5.92 -11.40 -11.07
N SER A 29 -4.60 -11.26 -11.22
CA SER A 29 -3.76 -12.24 -11.92
C SER A 29 -3.71 -13.58 -11.19
N HIS A 30 -3.55 -13.54 -9.86
CA HIS A 30 -3.51 -14.75 -9.04
C HIS A 30 -4.86 -15.46 -8.97
N THR A 31 -5.97 -14.72 -8.84
CA THR A 31 -7.32 -15.27 -8.89
C THR A 31 -7.57 -15.94 -10.24
N THR A 32 -7.21 -15.29 -11.34
CA THR A 32 -7.30 -15.88 -12.69
C THR A 32 -6.51 -17.18 -12.80
N ALA A 33 -5.28 -17.21 -12.27
CA ALA A 33 -4.45 -18.41 -12.27
C ALA A 33 -5.08 -19.53 -11.43
N SER A 34 -5.60 -19.23 -10.23
CA SER A 34 -6.28 -20.21 -9.37
C SER A 34 -7.52 -20.77 -10.05
N THR A 35 -8.34 -19.95 -10.70
CA THR A 35 -9.53 -20.42 -11.44
C THR A 35 -9.17 -21.35 -12.59
N ARG A 36 -8.12 -21.04 -13.36
CA ARG A 36 -7.64 -21.89 -14.46
C ARG A 36 -7.14 -23.24 -13.96
N ILE A 37 -6.42 -23.22 -12.83
CA ILE A 37 -5.93 -24.42 -12.18
C ILE A 37 -7.11 -25.28 -11.69
N SER A 38 -8.06 -24.73 -10.94
CA SER A 38 -9.22 -25.50 -10.49
C SER A 38 -10.08 -26.01 -11.65
N GLY A 39 -10.19 -25.26 -12.75
CA GLY A 39 -10.88 -25.72 -13.96
C GLY A 39 -10.22 -26.91 -14.65
N ALA A 40 -8.93 -27.17 -14.38
CA ALA A 40 -8.20 -28.31 -14.92
C ALA A 40 -8.26 -29.57 -14.03
N GLU A 41 -8.97 -29.51 -12.89
CA GLU A 41 -9.05 -30.59 -11.87
C GLU A 41 -9.47 -31.94 -12.45
N GLY A 42 -10.38 -31.97 -13.44
CA GLY A 42 -10.83 -33.21 -14.08
C GLY A 42 -9.74 -33.99 -14.83
N GLY A 43 -8.57 -33.39 -15.07
CA GLY A 43 -7.41 -34.02 -15.71
C GLY A 43 -6.41 -34.65 -14.73
N TRP A 44 -6.59 -34.50 -13.41
CA TRP A 44 -5.61 -34.91 -12.42
C TRP A 44 -6.12 -36.06 -11.56
N ALA A 45 -5.43 -37.20 -11.62
CA ALA A 45 -5.81 -38.40 -10.88
C ALA A 45 -4.74 -38.81 -9.85
N GLY A 46 -5.19 -39.40 -8.75
CA GLY A 46 -4.33 -39.96 -7.71
C GLY A 46 -3.42 -38.93 -7.04
N ALA A 47 -2.19 -39.35 -6.68
CA ALA A 47 -1.23 -38.54 -5.94
C ALA A 47 -0.89 -37.19 -6.61
N SER A 48 -0.95 -37.11 -7.95
CA SER A 48 -0.72 -35.85 -8.69
C SER A 48 -1.85 -34.84 -8.48
N GLY A 49 -3.09 -35.30 -8.39
CA GLY A 49 -4.24 -34.45 -8.06
C GLY A 49 -4.15 -33.90 -6.64
N GLU A 50 -3.81 -34.74 -5.67
CA GLU A 50 -3.60 -34.33 -4.28
C GLU A 50 -2.44 -33.33 -4.12
N ALA A 51 -1.31 -33.59 -4.78
CA ALA A 51 -0.16 -32.69 -4.76
C ALA A 51 -0.51 -31.31 -5.34
N LEU A 52 -1.32 -31.28 -6.39
CA LEU A 52 -1.72 -30.04 -7.04
C LEU A 52 -2.77 -29.28 -6.24
N ALA A 53 -3.76 -29.96 -5.66
CA ALA A 53 -4.70 -29.35 -4.72
C ALA A 53 -3.97 -28.68 -3.55
N ASN A 54 -2.98 -29.36 -2.98
CA ASN A 54 -2.10 -28.81 -1.95
C ASN A 54 -1.29 -27.60 -2.43
N ARG A 55 -0.81 -27.62 -3.68
CA ARG A 55 -0.07 -26.50 -4.26
C ARG A 55 -0.97 -25.27 -4.45
N VAL A 56 -2.21 -25.47 -4.86
CA VAL A 56 -3.23 -24.41 -5.04
C VAL A 56 -3.62 -23.80 -3.72
N ALA A 57 -3.87 -24.62 -2.69
CA ALA A 57 -4.15 -24.13 -1.35
C ALA A 57 -3.02 -23.21 -0.86
N LYS A 58 -1.76 -23.66 -0.97
CA LYS A 58 -0.58 -22.85 -0.61
C LYS A 58 -0.44 -21.58 -1.45
N TRP A 59 -0.77 -21.64 -2.74
CA TRP A 59 -0.75 -20.49 -3.63
C TRP A 59 -1.78 -19.44 -3.19
N ASN A 60 -3.00 -19.87 -2.88
CA ASN A 60 -4.08 -18.99 -2.43
C ASN A 60 -3.73 -18.32 -1.09
N THR A 61 -3.22 -19.08 -0.11
CA THR A 61 -2.73 -18.52 1.16
C THR A 61 -1.69 -17.43 0.93
N ARG A 62 -0.65 -17.71 0.13
CA ARG A 62 0.42 -16.72 -0.16
C ARG A 62 -0.10 -15.50 -0.91
N THR A 63 -1.07 -15.69 -1.80
CA THR A 63 -1.71 -14.58 -2.54
C THR A 63 -2.39 -13.65 -1.57
N THR A 64 -3.20 -14.19 -0.65
CA THR A 64 -3.89 -13.41 0.38
C THR A 64 -2.89 -12.64 1.23
N GLU A 65 -1.85 -13.30 1.74
CA GLU A 65 -0.78 -12.66 2.53
C GLU A 65 -0.13 -11.49 1.78
N LEU A 66 0.22 -11.69 0.50
CA LEU A 66 0.85 -10.65 -0.32
C LEU A 66 -0.09 -9.46 -0.56
N VAL A 67 -1.35 -9.72 -0.89
CA VAL A 67 -2.33 -8.66 -1.15
C VAL A 67 -2.61 -7.86 0.13
N THR A 68 -2.75 -8.53 1.28
CA THR A 68 -2.88 -7.86 2.58
C THR A 68 -1.68 -6.97 2.86
N ASN A 69 -0.45 -7.49 2.75
CA ASN A 69 0.76 -6.71 3.02
C ASN A 69 0.89 -5.48 2.10
N ILE A 70 0.52 -5.63 0.82
CA ILE A 70 0.53 -4.50 -0.14
C ILE A 70 -0.53 -3.46 0.25
N GLY A 71 -1.73 -3.90 0.64
CA GLY A 71 -2.80 -3.03 1.12
C GLY A 71 -2.38 -2.24 2.36
N ASP A 72 -1.82 -2.92 3.36
CA ASP A 72 -1.32 -2.31 4.59
C ASP A 72 -0.22 -1.27 4.30
N HIS A 73 0.68 -1.57 3.36
CA HIS A 73 1.72 -0.65 2.95
C HIS A 73 1.15 0.60 2.27
N ALA A 74 0.22 0.43 1.32
CA ALA A 74 -0.44 1.56 0.66
C ALA A 74 -1.22 2.43 1.65
N GLN A 75 -1.93 1.82 2.59
CA GLN A 75 -2.62 2.53 3.66
C GLN A 75 -1.64 3.30 4.54
N GLY A 76 -0.53 2.69 4.95
CA GLY A 76 0.52 3.36 5.72
C GLY A 76 1.10 4.58 5.00
N MET A 77 1.28 4.50 3.67
CA MET A 77 1.72 5.63 2.86
C MET A 77 0.67 6.75 2.81
N HIS A 78 -0.61 6.41 2.65
CA HIS A 78 -1.70 7.40 2.69
C HIS A 78 -1.78 8.09 4.06
N THR A 79 -1.78 7.32 5.15
CA THR A 79 -1.79 7.85 6.52
C THR A 79 -0.59 8.76 6.77
N SER A 80 0.60 8.37 6.30
CA SER A 80 1.81 9.18 6.44
C SER A 80 1.70 10.49 5.65
N ALA A 81 1.21 10.46 4.41
CA ALA A 81 1.02 11.65 3.59
C ALA A 81 0.06 12.64 4.28
N THR A 82 -1.07 12.16 4.79
CA THR A 82 -2.00 12.99 5.58
C THR A 82 -1.32 13.58 6.82
N GLY A 83 -0.58 12.77 7.57
CA GLY A 83 0.12 13.22 8.77
C GLY A 83 1.14 14.33 8.48
N PHE A 84 1.94 14.19 7.43
CA PHE A 84 2.90 15.23 7.03
C PHE A 84 2.21 16.52 6.60
N THR A 85 1.14 16.44 5.80
CA THR A 85 0.38 17.62 5.37
C THR A 85 -0.24 18.36 6.55
N THR A 86 -0.83 17.64 7.51
CA THR A 86 -1.42 18.25 8.71
C THR A 86 -0.35 18.92 9.57
N ASN A 87 0.81 18.28 9.77
CA ASN A 87 1.89 18.85 10.56
C ASN A 87 2.49 20.11 9.93
N GLU A 88 2.64 20.14 8.61
CA GLU A 88 3.13 21.32 7.88
C GLU A 88 2.14 22.49 7.98
N GLN A 89 0.83 22.20 7.84
CA GLN A 89 -0.22 23.21 7.99
C GLN A 89 -0.22 23.83 9.39
N GLN A 90 -0.19 22.99 10.44
CA GLN A 90 -0.14 23.45 11.82
C GLN A 90 1.12 24.28 12.08
N SER A 91 2.29 23.80 11.65
CA SER A 91 3.55 24.54 11.80
C SER A 91 3.50 25.90 11.07
N GLY A 92 2.90 25.94 9.88
CA GLY A 92 2.72 27.17 9.12
C GLY A 92 1.71 28.14 9.73
N ASP A 93 0.67 27.66 10.41
CA ASP A 93 -0.26 28.48 11.19
C ASP A 93 0.43 29.06 12.43
N GLU A 94 1.17 28.25 13.18
CA GLU A 94 1.94 28.68 14.36
C GLU A 94 2.97 29.76 13.99
N LEU A 95 3.69 29.59 12.88
CA LEU A 95 4.64 30.59 12.38
C LEU A 95 3.96 31.89 11.96
N ARG A 96 2.79 31.83 11.32
CA ARG A 96 2.02 33.03 10.94
C ARG A 96 1.50 33.76 12.18
N GLU A 97 1.08 33.02 13.20
CA GLU A 97 0.63 33.59 14.47
C GLU A 97 1.78 34.26 15.20
N ILE A 98 2.95 33.63 15.29
CA ILE A 98 4.14 34.26 15.86
C ILE A 98 4.51 35.52 15.07
N ALA A 99 4.47 35.46 13.73
CA ALA A 99 4.78 36.61 12.88
C ALA A 99 3.80 37.78 13.06
N SER A 100 2.51 37.51 13.33
CA SER A 100 1.50 38.54 13.57
C SER A 100 1.69 39.27 14.90
N GLN A 101 2.34 38.62 15.87
CA GLN A 101 2.66 39.15 17.19
C GLN A 101 3.99 39.91 17.25
N LEU A 102 4.83 39.83 16.21
CA LEU A 102 6.07 40.59 16.15
C LEU A 102 5.75 42.08 15.92
N PRO A 103 6.28 42.99 16.75
CA PRO A 103 6.07 44.42 16.56
C PRO A 103 6.62 44.86 15.20
N ASN A 104 5.82 45.61 14.43
CA ASN A 104 6.24 46.25 13.18
C ASN A 104 7.48 47.11 13.46
N SER A 105 8.65 46.53 13.27
CA SER A 105 9.91 47.24 13.41
C SER A 105 10.07 48.07 12.13
N THR A 106 10.00 49.39 12.33
CA THR A 106 10.20 50.44 11.33
C THR A 106 11.66 50.52 10.92
#